data_AF-A0A3M2GAS0-F1
#
_entry.id   AF-A0A3M2GAS0-F1
#
_cell.length_a   1.000
_cell.length_b   1.000
_cell.length_c   1.000
_cell.angle_alpha   90.00
_cell.angle_beta   90.00
_cell.angle_gamma   90.00
#
_symmetry.space_group_name_H-M   'P 1'
#
loop_
_entity.id
_entity.type
_entity.pdbx_description
1 polymer ?
#
loop_
_entity_poly.entity_id
_entity_poly.type
_entity_poly.pdbx_seq_one_letter_code
_entity_poly.pdbx_strand_id
1 'polypeptide(L)' 'MKTVYRSIVLLLLIGAPALFSGCTRVQPWERESLADPIMIFDANPIEKGIEEHHLDYREGSAGGTGAQSGGCGCG' A
#
# COMPACT_ATOMS: atom_id res chain seq x y z
N MET A 1 10.45 -33.99 26.24
CA MET A 1 10.94 -33.15 25.13
C MET A 1 10.14 -33.34 23.84
N LYS A 2 9.95 -34.56 23.32
CA LYS A 2 9.15 -34.82 22.10
C LYS A 2 7.68 -34.39 22.19
N THR A 3 7.05 -34.53 23.36
CA THR A 3 5.67 -34.10 23.62
C THR A 3 5.50 -32.58 23.58
N VAL A 4 6.43 -31.83 24.17
CA VAL A 4 6.45 -30.36 24.14
C VAL A 4 6.62 -29.83 22.72
N TYR A 5 7.51 -30.45 21.93
CA TYR A 5 7.68 -30.10 20.52
C TYR A 5 6.39 -30.34 19.70
N ARG A 6 5.69 -31.44 19.97
CA ARG A 6 4.41 -31.75 19.31
C ARG A 6 3.32 -30.73 19.66
N SER A 7 3.26 -30.30 20.92
CA SER A 7 2.33 -29.26 21.38
C SER A 7 2.62 -27.90 20.75
N ILE A 8 3.89 -27.51 20.61
CA ILE A 8 4.31 -26.26 19.97
C ILE A 8 3.94 -26.26 18.48
N VAL A 9 4.22 -27.36 17.77
CA VAL A 9 3.89 -27.49 16.35
C VAL A 9 2.38 -27.41 16.11
N LEU A 10 1.57 -28.02 16.98
CA LEU A 10 0.11 -27.94 16.90
C LEU A 10 -0.42 -26.51 17.14
N LEU A 11 0.13 -25.80 18.12
CA LEU A 11 -0.20 -24.40 18.38
C LEU A 11 0.11 -23.50 17.19
N LEU A 12 1.25 -23.73 16.53
CA LEU A 12 1.70 -22.94 15.39
C LEU A 12 0.85 -23.21 14.13
N LEU A 13 0.44 -24.46 13.93
CA LEU A 13 -0.47 -24.86 12.84
C LEU A 13 -1.86 -24.23 12.95
N ILE A 14 -2.37 -24.08 14.18
CA ILE A 14 -3.69 -23.50 14.44
C ILE A 14 -3.64 -21.97 14.39
N GLY A 15 -2.53 -21.34 14.82
CA GLY A 15 -2.38 -19.88 14.85
C GLY A 15 -2.00 -19.23 13.51
N ALA A 16 -1.29 -19.95 12.64
CA ALA A 16 -0.83 -19.44 11.34
C ALA A 16 -1.92 -18.82 10.43
N PRO A 17 -3.14 -19.39 10.28
CA PRO A 17 -4.14 -18.82 9.36
C PRO A 17 -4.69 -17.45 9.81
N ALA A 18 -4.58 -17.08 11.09
CA ALA A 18 -5.06 -15.78 11.58
C ALA A 18 -4.23 -14.60 11.03
N LEU A 19 -3.00 -14.84 10.59
CA LEU A 19 -2.15 -13.81 9.99
C LEU A 19 -2.61 -13.38 8.59
N PHE A 20 -3.44 -14.19 7.93
CA PHE A 20 -3.91 -13.94 6.56
C PHE A 20 -5.37 -13.46 6.50
N SER A 21 -6.04 -13.24 7.64
CA SER A 21 -7.46 -12.85 7.67
C SER A 21 -7.73 -11.37 7.32
N GLY A 22 -6.71 -10.59 6.96
CA GLY A 22 -6.85 -9.17 6.62
C GLY A 22 -7.33 -8.90 5.18
N CYS A 23 -7.24 -9.89 4.28
CA CYS A 23 -7.63 -9.71 2.88
C CYS A 23 -9.14 -9.94 2.71
N THR A 24 -9.92 -8.85 2.69
CA THR A 24 -11.35 -8.88 2.37
C THR A 24 -11.60 -8.30 0.98
N ARG A 25 -12.50 -8.93 0.21
CA ARG A 25 -12.93 -8.39 -1.09
C ARG A 25 -14.05 -7.39 -0.86
N VAL A 26 -13.71 -6.11 -0.94
CA VAL A 26 -14.65 -4.98 -0.86
C VAL A 26 -15.20 -4.68 -2.25
N GLN A 27 -16.51 -4.43 -2.36
CA GLN A 27 -17.17 -4.09 -3.62
C GLN A 27 -16.72 -2.70 -4.09
N PRO A 28 -16.64 -2.42 -5.41
CA PRO A 28 -16.05 -1.17 -5.89
C PRO A 28 -16.68 0.11 -5.34
N TRP A 29 -18.00 0.13 -5.11
CA TRP A 29 -18.74 1.28 -4.57
C TRP A 29 -18.61 1.43 -3.05
N GLU A 30 -18.19 0.41 -2.31
CA GLU A 30 -17.89 0.50 -0.88
C GLU A 30 -16.56 1.23 -0.63
N ARG A 31 -15.72 1.40 -1.67
CA ARG A 31 -14.44 2.10 -1.59
C ARG A 31 -14.58 3.61 -1.39
N GLU A 32 -15.66 4.22 -1.89
CA GLU A 32 -15.90 5.66 -1.74
C GLU A 32 -16.06 6.05 -0.26
N SER A 33 -16.72 5.21 0.54
CA SER A 33 -16.84 5.41 1.99
C SER A 33 -15.49 5.34 2.73
N LEU A 34 -14.53 4.60 2.17
CA LEU A 34 -13.20 4.41 2.75
C LEU A 34 -12.14 5.36 2.17
N ALA A 35 -12.46 6.06 1.07
CA ALA A 35 -11.55 6.95 0.36
C ALA A 35 -11.81 8.41 0.77
N ASP A 36 -11.22 8.82 1.90
CA ASP A 36 -11.15 10.21 2.33
C ASP A 36 -10.44 11.07 1.27
N PRO A 37 -10.97 12.26 0.91
CA PRO A 37 -10.33 13.22 0.01
C PRO A 37 -8.86 13.54 0.33
N ILE A 38 -8.41 13.41 1.57
CA ILE A 38 -6.99 13.57 1.94
C ILE A 38 -6.07 12.54 1.28
N MET A 39 -6.61 11.42 0.80
CA MET A 39 -5.85 10.38 0.10
C MET A 39 -5.68 10.68 -1.40
N ILE A 40 -6.19 11.81 -1.89
CA ILE A 40 -5.94 12.28 -3.24
C ILE A 40 -4.54 12.89 -3.28
N PHE A 41 -3.59 12.10 -3.79
CA PHE A 41 -2.28 12.63 -4.17
C PHE A 41 -2.47 13.68 -5.26
N ASP A 42 -1.75 14.79 -5.14
CA ASP A 42 -1.75 15.87 -6.12
C ASP A 42 -3.10 16.57 -6.35
N ALA A 43 -3.90 16.71 -5.31
CA ALA A 43 -5.19 17.41 -5.40
C ALA A 43 -5.06 18.85 -5.95
N ASN A 44 -3.91 19.50 -5.76
CA ASN A 44 -3.60 20.81 -6.32
C ASN A 44 -2.50 20.71 -7.40
N PRO A 45 -2.84 20.98 -8.68
CA PRO A 45 -1.88 20.85 -9.78
C PRO A 45 -0.74 21.90 -9.72
N ILE A 46 -0.98 23.06 -9.10
CA ILE A 46 0.04 24.10 -8.95
C ILE A 46 1.10 23.67 -7.93
N GLU A 47 0.66 23.14 -6.79
CA GLU A 47 1.54 22.64 -5.75
C GLU A 47 2.37 21.45 -6.24
N LYS A 48 1.72 20.51 -6.93
CA LYS A 48 2.39 19.38 -7.60
C LYS A 48 3.50 19.85 -8.54
N GLY A 49 3.19 20.79 -9.44
CA GLY A 49 4.17 21.29 -10.41
C GLY A 49 5.37 21.98 -9.75
N ILE A 50 5.17 22.63 -8.61
CA ILE A 50 6.27 23.23 -7.83
C ILE A 50 7.12 22.13 -7.18
N GLU A 51 6.51 21.11 -6.60
CA GLU A 51 7.22 19.97 -6.01
C GLU A 51 8.04 19.20 -7.05
N GLU A 52 7.45 18.89 -8.20
CA GLU A 52 8.12 18.25 -9.33
C GLU A 52 9.32 19.07 -9.80
N HIS A 53 9.14 20.39 -9.95
CA HIS A 53 10.23 21.30 -10.28
C HIS A 53 11.37 21.17 -9.27
N HIS A 54 11.08 21.28 -7.96
CA HIS A 54 12.10 21.12 -6.92
C HIS A 54 12.82 19.76 -6.97
N LEU A 55 12.09 18.67 -7.20
CA LEU A 55 12.67 17.33 -7.33
C LEU A 55 13.57 17.24 -8.56
N ASP A 56 13.14 17.73 -9.72
CA ASP A 56 13.93 17.77 -10.94
C ASP A 56 15.25 18.54 -10.75
N TYR A 57 15.24 19.68 -10.05
CA TYR A 57 16.49 20.41 -9.75
C TYR A 57 17.41 19.65 -8.80
N ARG A 58 16.84 18.98 -7.80
CA ARG A 58 17.63 18.31 -6.76
C ARG A 58 18.20 16.98 -7.24
N GLU A 59 17.45 16.25 -8.04
CA GLU A 59 17.79 14.90 -8.48
C GLU A 59 18.39 14.89 -9.89
N GLY A 60 18.27 15.97 -10.65
CA GLY A 60 18.75 16.06 -12.04
C GLY A 60 18.04 15.07 -12.98
N SER A 61 16.95 14.47 -12.53
CA SER A 61 16.06 13.64 -13.31
C SER A 61 15.04 14.56 -14.00
N ALA A 62 14.77 14.32 -15.28
CA ALA A 62 13.73 15.02 -16.01
C ALA A 62 12.77 13.95 -16.56
N GLY A 63 11.48 14.08 -16.25
CA GLY A 63 10.43 13.18 -16.75
C GLY A 63 10.26 11.86 -15.98
N GLY A 64 10.85 11.73 -14.78
CA GLY A 64 10.66 10.57 -13.89
C GLY A 64 9.36 10.58 -13.07
N THR A 65 8.66 11.72 -13.05
CA THR A 65 7.48 11.97 -12.22
C THR A 65 6.20 11.29 -12.73
N GLY A 66 6.25 10.69 -13.93
CA GLY A 66 5.14 9.92 -14.51
C GLY A 66 5.00 8.48 -14.01
N ALA A 67 5.91 7.99 -13.15
CA ALA A 67 5.77 6.68 -12.53
C ALA A 67 4.67 6.74 -11.47
N GLN A 68 3.45 6.32 -11.83
CA GLN A 68 2.34 6.08 -10.91
C GLN A 68 2.80 5.22 -9.73
N SER A 69 3.18 5.87 -8.63
CA SER A 69 3.55 5.26 -7.37
C SER A 69 2.29 5.17 -6.50
N GLY A 70 1.30 4.41 -6.95
CA GLY A 70 -0.01 4.36 -6.31
C GLY A 70 -0.79 3.09 -6.59
N GLY A 71 -0.33 1.96 -6.06
CA GLY A 71 -1.08 0.70 -6.06
C GLY A 71 -0.88 -0.16 -7.31
N CYS A 72 -0.96 -1.49 -7.12
CA CYS A 72 -0.76 -2.58 -8.10
C CYS A 72 -0.34 -2.11 -9.51
N GLY A 73 0.96 -1.82 -9.69
CA GLY A 73 1.51 -1.12 -10.86
C GLY A 73 1.30 -1.80 -12.21
N CYS A 74 0.08 -1.74 -12.73
CA CYS A 74 -0.26 -2.09 -14.10
C CYS A 74 -0.70 -0.79 -14.79
N GLY A 75 0.25 -0.17 -15.48
CA GLY A 75 -0.08 0.64 -16.65
C GLY A 75 -0.66 -0.21 -17.77
#